data_AF-A0A2B7YHI3-F1
#
_entry.id   AF-A0A2B7YHI3-F1
#
_cell.length_a   1.000
_cell.length_b   1.000
_cell.length_c   1.000
_cell.angle_alpha   90.00
_cell.angle_beta   90.00
_cell.angle_gamma   90.00
#
_symmetry.space_group_name_H-M   'P 1'
#
loop_
_entity.id
_entity.type
_entity.pdbx_description
1 polymer ?
#
loop_
_entity_poly.entity_id
_entity_poly.type
_entity_poly.pdbx_seq_one_letter_code
_entity_poly.pdbx_strand_id
1 'polypeptide(L)'
;MPFEPTDDLVRTEYVTLASGYRISTTSVSPLLQELEAACQSGAADQVQQILERITPLPAHIPGKAQSYLARCLGVAVEQQHHHIVRAMLQRGFLPYLLSNSGIHAAFQTRNTSMLKTFIECGWDVNETGPDMSMRPLLRHAVNDALLRSFLLAHGGNPNTQNSRGLTTLETAAQWSSADVVKELLDYGGDPTADDCLIHAAEVGRLDIAKLFVERGANVNALEKVLPHPWGQRRRRTALDAAIQTNNLEMVEWLEAHGATARNV
;
A
#
# COMPACT_ATOMS: atom_id res chain seq x y z
N MET A 1 -1.51 -9.16 43.84
CA MET A 1 -2.21 -8.23 42.93
C MET A 1 -2.86 -9.07 41.84
N PRO A 2 -4.07 -8.76 41.37
CA PRO A 2 -4.60 -9.46 40.20
C PRO A 2 -3.69 -9.14 39.01
N PHE A 3 -3.28 -10.18 38.27
CA PHE A 3 -2.47 -10.03 37.05
C PHE A 3 -3.18 -9.08 36.09
N GLU A 4 -2.54 -7.97 35.72
CA GLU A 4 -3.04 -7.14 34.64
C GLU A 4 -2.68 -7.83 33.31
N PRO A 5 -3.58 -7.90 32.31
CA PRO A 5 -3.32 -8.55 31.03
C PRO A 5 -2.14 -7.96 30.24
N THR A 6 -1.60 -6.81 30.65
CA THR A 6 -0.38 -6.22 30.12
C THR A 6 0.91 -6.93 30.58
N ASP A 7 0.89 -7.59 31.76
CA ASP A 7 2.06 -8.32 32.29
C ASP A 7 2.46 -9.52 31.41
N ASP A 8 1.50 -10.07 30.65
CA ASP A 8 1.72 -11.20 29.74
C ASP A 8 2.48 -10.81 28.46
N LEU A 9 2.51 -9.52 28.10
CA LEU A 9 3.15 -9.03 26.88
C LEU A 9 4.47 -8.32 27.15
N VAL A 10 4.52 -7.49 28.20
CA VAL A 10 5.74 -6.79 28.61
C VAL A 10 5.82 -6.70 30.12
N ARG A 11 7.03 -6.76 30.64
CA ARG A 11 7.31 -6.54 32.05
C ARG A 11 8.05 -5.22 32.21
N THR A 12 7.52 -4.32 33.05
CA THR A 12 8.20 -3.05 33.36
C THR A 12 8.83 -3.14 34.74
N GLU A 13 10.15 -3.05 34.79
CA GLU A 13 10.93 -3.00 36.02
C GLU A 13 11.37 -1.56 36.29
N TYR A 14 11.45 -1.16 37.56
CA TYR A 14 11.89 0.17 37.96
C TYR A 14 13.19 0.08 38.75
N VAL A 15 14.23 0.78 38.29
CA VAL A 15 15.51 0.92 38.97
C VAL A 15 15.58 2.33 39.55
N THR A 16 15.68 2.43 40.87
CA THR A 16 15.93 3.72 41.54
C THR A 16 17.43 3.93 41.65
N LEU A 17 17.94 5.00 41.02
CA LEU A 17 19.32 5.42 41.12
C LEU A 17 19.63 5.95 42.53
N ALA A 18 20.92 5.97 42.90
CA ALA A 18 21.39 6.58 44.14
C ALA A 18 21.01 8.08 44.29
N SER A 19 20.74 8.77 43.17
CA SER A 19 20.22 10.14 43.12
C SER A 19 18.74 10.28 43.48
N GLY A 20 18.03 9.17 43.73
CA GLY A 20 16.58 9.13 43.94
C GLY A 20 15.76 9.11 42.64
N TYR A 21 16.41 9.22 41.48
CA TYR A 21 15.75 9.17 40.18
C TYR A 21 15.31 7.74 39.82
N ARG A 22 14.07 7.54 39.39
CA ARG A 22 13.56 6.23 38.95
C ARG A 22 13.64 6.10 37.44
N ILE A 23 14.29 5.05 36.95
CA ILE A 23 14.34 4.67 35.54
C ILE A 23 13.49 3.41 35.37
N SER A 24 12.65 3.36 34.35
CA SER A 24 11.89 2.14 34.01
C SER A 24 12.52 1.40 32.83
N THR A 25 12.71 0.09 32.97
CA THR A 25 13.11 -0.82 31.88
C THR A 25 11.94 -1.74 31.54
N THR A 26 11.44 -1.63 30.31
CA THR A 26 10.40 -2.56 29.82
C THR A 26 11.06 -3.68 29.02
N SER A 27 10.98 -4.92 29.51
CA SER A 27 11.41 -6.14 28.82
C SER A 27 10.20 -6.86 28.21
N VAL A 28 10.45 -7.63 27.17
CA VAL A 28 9.40 -8.43 26.52
C VAL A 28 9.24 -9.74 27.27
N SER A 29 8.00 -10.21 27.45
CA SER A 29 7.74 -11.45 28.18
C SER A 29 8.41 -12.66 27.51
N PRO A 30 8.83 -13.69 28.27
CA PRO A 30 9.34 -14.94 27.70
C PRO A 30 8.34 -15.59 26.74
N LEU A 31 7.04 -15.41 26.99
CA LEU A 31 5.97 -15.94 26.15
C LEU A 31 6.01 -15.43 24.71
N LEU A 32 6.36 -14.15 24.50
CA LEU A 32 6.52 -13.60 23.14
C LEU A 32 7.83 -14.04 22.47
N GLN A 33 8.85 -14.40 23.25
CA GLN A 33 10.08 -15.01 22.70
C GLN A 33 9.82 -16.46 22.27
N GLU A 34 9.07 -17.22 23.06
CA GLU A 34 8.58 -18.56 22.70
C GLU A 34 7.71 -18.51 21.45
N LEU A 35 6.82 -17.51 21.34
CA LEU A 35 6.00 -17.31 20.14
C LEU A 35 6.87 -17.13 18.89
N GLU A 36 7.92 -16.32 18.98
CA GLU A 36 8.83 -16.10 17.86
C GLU A 36 9.55 -17.39 17.44
N ALA A 37 10.10 -18.15 18.40
CA ALA A 37 10.76 -19.42 18.12
C ALA A 37 9.79 -20.46 17.52
N ALA A 38 8.55 -20.48 17.98
CA ALA A 38 7.49 -21.33 17.41
C ALA A 38 7.12 -20.89 15.98
N CYS A 39 7.03 -19.58 15.71
CA CYS A 39 6.84 -19.04 14.36
C CYS A 39 8.01 -19.40 13.43
N GLN A 40 9.25 -19.36 13.93
CA GLN A 40 10.45 -19.69 13.18
C GLN A 40 10.54 -21.18 12.84
N SER A 41 10.19 -22.05 13.79
CA SER A 41 10.26 -23.51 13.61
C SER A 41 9.04 -24.13 12.92
N GLY A 42 7.94 -23.37 12.79
CA GLY A 42 6.69 -23.87 12.19
C GLY A 42 5.85 -24.72 13.15
N ALA A 43 6.07 -24.59 14.46
CA ALA A 43 5.37 -25.35 15.48
C ALA A 43 3.93 -24.83 15.68
N ALA A 44 3.03 -25.18 14.76
CA ALA A 44 1.64 -24.71 14.72
C ALA A 44 0.88 -24.86 16.05
N ASP A 45 1.00 -26.02 16.69
CA ASP A 45 0.31 -26.31 17.95
C ASP A 45 0.80 -25.42 19.09
N GLN A 46 2.12 -25.18 19.16
CA GLN A 46 2.71 -24.29 20.16
C GLN A 46 2.27 -22.85 19.91
N VAL A 47 2.29 -22.39 18.66
CA VAL A 47 1.76 -21.07 18.29
C VAL A 47 0.31 -20.96 18.74
N GLN A 48 -0.54 -21.94 18.44
CA GLN A 48 -1.95 -21.89 18.81
C GLN A 48 -2.16 -21.83 20.33
N GLN A 49 -1.44 -22.64 21.11
CA GLN A 49 -1.49 -22.61 22.57
C GLN A 49 -1.04 -21.25 23.14
N ILE A 50 0.00 -20.64 22.56
CA ILE A 50 0.46 -19.32 22.99
C ILE A 50 -0.56 -18.24 22.62
N LEU A 51 -1.08 -18.28 21.39
CA LEU A 51 -2.13 -17.36 20.94
C LEU A 51 -3.37 -17.42 21.84
N GLU A 52 -3.78 -18.61 22.31
CA GLU A 52 -4.89 -18.77 23.25
C GLU A 52 -4.67 -18.09 24.60
N ARG A 53 -3.41 -17.93 25.03
CA ARG A 53 -3.08 -17.26 26.29
C ARG A 53 -3.03 -15.75 26.16
N ILE A 54 -2.57 -15.24 25.02
CA ILE A 54 -2.39 -13.79 24.80
C ILE A 54 -3.59 -13.13 24.12
N THR A 55 -4.60 -13.90 23.70
CA THR A 55 -5.82 -13.40 23.06
C THR A 55 -7.02 -13.53 24.01
N PRO A 56 -7.95 -12.55 24.02
CA PRO A 56 -7.99 -11.34 23.20
C PRO A 56 -6.88 -10.34 23.57
N LEU A 57 -6.30 -9.69 22.57
CA LEU A 57 -5.27 -8.67 22.80
C LEU A 57 -5.88 -7.47 23.54
N PRO A 58 -5.13 -6.83 24.46
CA PRO A 58 -5.61 -5.64 25.16
C PRO A 58 -5.83 -4.47 24.19
N ALA A 59 -6.80 -3.59 24.50
CA ALA A 59 -7.13 -2.43 23.68
C ALA A 59 -5.92 -1.52 23.40
N HIS A 60 -4.97 -1.45 24.35
CA HIS A 60 -3.67 -0.83 24.16
C HIS A 60 -2.57 -1.87 24.36
N ILE A 61 -1.88 -2.22 23.27
CA ILE A 61 -0.66 -3.02 23.31
C ILE A 61 0.54 -2.07 23.47
N PRO A 62 1.47 -2.29 24.41
CA PRO A 62 2.69 -1.48 24.53
C PRO A 62 3.54 -1.55 23.25
N GLY A 63 4.17 -0.44 22.85
CA GLY A 63 4.91 -0.36 21.57
C GLY A 63 5.97 -1.45 21.38
N LYS A 64 6.69 -1.83 22.44
CA LYS A 64 7.65 -2.96 22.38
C LYS A 64 7.00 -4.30 22.05
N ALA A 65 5.83 -4.59 22.64
CA ALA A 65 5.08 -5.80 22.30
C ALA A 65 4.55 -5.72 20.87
N GLN A 66 4.06 -4.56 20.41
CA GLN A 66 3.64 -4.38 19.02
C GLN A 66 4.76 -4.74 18.03
N SER A 67 5.97 -4.22 18.24
CA SER A 67 7.14 -4.54 17.41
C SER A 67 7.48 -6.03 17.41
N TYR A 68 7.36 -6.71 18.55
CA TYR A 68 7.61 -8.14 18.64
C TYR A 68 6.55 -8.99 17.94
N LEU A 69 5.27 -8.65 18.12
CA LEU A 69 4.16 -9.33 17.44
C LEU A 69 4.28 -9.15 15.92
N ALA A 70 4.66 -7.95 15.45
CA ALA A 70 4.96 -7.66 14.04
C ALA A 70 6.09 -8.56 13.50
N ARG A 71 7.15 -8.72 14.28
CA ARG A 71 8.29 -9.56 13.92
C ARG A 71 7.93 -11.04 13.89
N CYS A 72 7.14 -11.55 14.85
CA CYS A 72 6.68 -12.94 14.85
C CYS A 72 5.87 -13.27 13.59
N LEU A 73 4.98 -12.34 13.17
CA LEU A 73 4.24 -12.48 11.92
C LEU A 73 5.18 -12.41 10.70
N GLY A 74 6.13 -11.47 10.69
CA GLY A 74 7.13 -11.34 9.63
C GLY A 74 7.95 -12.61 9.45
N VAL A 75 8.44 -13.20 10.53
CA VAL A 75 9.15 -14.50 10.51
C VAL A 75 8.27 -15.61 9.95
N ALA A 76 7.00 -15.71 10.39
CA ALA A 76 6.09 -16.71 9.84
C ALA A 76 5.84 -16.53 8.33
N VAL A 77 5.82 -15.29 7.85
CA VAL A 77 5.70 -14.97 6.42
C VAL A 77 6.96 -15.36 5.66
N GLU A 78 8.14 -14.98 6.16
CA GLU A 78 9.43 -15.31 5.55
C GLU A 78 9.61 -16.83 5.41
N GLN A 79 9.22 -17.58 6.45
CA GLN A 79 9.26 -19.05 6.48
C GLN A 79 8.08 -19.73 5.75
N GLN A 80 7.17 -18.96 5.14
CA GLN A 80 6.02 -19.50 4.39
C GLN A 80 5.04 -20.34 5.22
N HIS A 81 4.92 -20.05 6.51
CA HIS A 81 4.02 -20.75 7.42
C HIS A 81 2.59 -20.19 7.33
N HIS A 82 1.90 -20.44 6.22
CA HIS A 82 0.53 -19.95 5.94
C HIS A 82 -0.48 -20.23 7.06
N HIS A 83 -0.39 -21.41 7.70
CA HIS A 83 -1.28 -21.81 8.78
C HIS A 83 -1.06 -20.98 10.05
N ILE A 84 0.19 -20.67 10.40
CA ILE A 84 0.55 -19.77 11.50
C ILE A 84 0.07 -18.35 11.18
N VAL A 85 0.35 -17.85 9.98
CA VAL A 85 -0.10 -16.52 9.54
C VAL A 85 -1.62 -16.39 9.66
N ARG A 86 -2.37 -17.38 9.16
CA ARG A 86 -3.83 -17.41 9.28
C ARG A 86 -4.30 -17.43 10.74
N ALA A 87 -3.70 -18.28 11.58
CA ALA A 87 -4.05 -18.38 12.99
C ALA A 87 -3.82 -17.07 13.75
N MET A 88 -2.69 -16.39 13.47
CA MET A 88 -2.39 -15.09 14.07
C MET A 88 -3.43 -14.03 13.63
N LEU A 89 -3.65 -13.86 12.33
CA LEU A 89 -4.56 -12.84 11.79
C LEU A 89 -6.01 -13.03 12.26
N GLN A 90 -6.52 -14.27 12.27
CA GLN A 90 -7.89 -14.58 12.71
C GLN A 90 -8.15 -14.27 14.19
N ARG A 91 -7.11 -14.21 15.03
CA ARG A 91 -7.23 -13.89 16.45
C ARG A 91 -7.03 -12.41 16.78
N GLY A 92 -7.16 -11.54 15.79
CA GLY A 92 -7.08 -10.09 15.99
C GLY A 92 -5.65 -9.57 16.13
N PHE A 93 -4.65 -10.30 15.62
CA PHE A 93 -3.36 -9.69 15.29
C PHE A 93 -3.62 -8.74 14.12
N LEU A 94 -3.97 -7.50 14.48
CA LEU A 94 -4.56 -6.54 13.57
C LEU A 94 -3.63 -6.24 12.40
N PRO A 95 -4.12 -6.32 11.15
CA PRO A 95 -3.35 -5.94 9.97
C PRO A 95 -2.73 -4.54 10.11
N TYR A 96 -3.45 -3.54 10.65
CA TYR A 96 -2.96 -2.16 10.68
C TYR A 96 -1.73 -1.91 11.56
N LEU A 97 -1.52 -2.72 12.63
CA LEU A 97 -0.31 -2.64 13.47
C LEU A 97 0.88 -3.39 12.86
N LEU A 98 0.61 -4.28 11.90
CA LEU A 98 1.51 -5.37 11.47
C LEU A 98 1.79 -5.35 9.96
N SER A 99 1.16 -4.45 9.19
CA SER A 99 1.03 -4.58 7.74
C SER A 99 2.19 -4.09 6.90
N ASN A 100 3.15 -3.34 7.45
CA ASN A 100 4.31 -2.96 6.65
C ASN A 100 5.21 -4.18 6.44
N SER A 101 5.66 -4.90 7.48
CA SER A 101 6.71 -5.92 7.26
C SER A 101 6.22 -7.19 6.53
N GLY A 102 5.10 -7.78 6.94
CA GLY A 102 4.68 -9.08 6.39
C GLY A 102 4.15 -9.00 4.96
N ILE A 103 3.25 -8.05 4.68
CA ILE A 103 2.66 -7.90 3.35
C ILE A 103 3.72 -7.37 2.37
N HIS A 104 4.62 -6.45 2.78
CA HIS A 104 5.72 -6.03 1.91
C HIS A 104 6.67 -7.18 1.59
N ALA A 105 7.01 -8.04 2.56
CA ALA A 105 7.85 -9.21 2.30
C ALA A 105 7.17 -10.18 1.31
N ALA A 106 5.88 -10.48 1.50
CA ALA A 106 5.11 -11.31 0.56
C ALA A 106 5.03 -10.68 -0.84
N PHE A 107 4.88 -9.36 -0.92
CA PHE A 107 4.85 -8.62 -2.19
C PHE A 107 6.21 -8.62 -2.89
N GLN A 108 7.30 -8.29 -2.19
CA GLN A 108 8.66 -8.25 -2.73
C GLN A 108 9.13 -9.63 -3.22
N THR A 109 8.70 -10.70 -2.54
CA THR A 109 8.99 -12.08 -2.93
C THR A 109 8.02 -12.62 -3.99
N ARG A 110 7.08 -11.80 -4.48
CA ARG A 110 6.05 -12.15 -5.47
C ARG A 110 5.19 -13.34 -5.05
N ASN A 111 4.98 -13.50 -3.75
CA ASN A 111 4.30 -14.64 -3.17
C ASN A 111 2.78 -14.44 -3.14
N THR A 112 2.13 -14.77 -4.25
CA THR A 112 0.68 -14.66 -4.42
C THR A 112 -0.10 -15.57 -3.45
N SER A 113 0.43 -16.74 -3.09
CA SER A 113 -0.20 -17.63 -2.10
C SER A 113 -0.28 -16.98 -0.72
N MET A 114 0.77 -16.28 -0.31
CA MET A 114 0.80 -15.58 0.98
C MET A 114 -0.08 -14.34 0.95
N LEU A 115 -0.02 -13.54 -0.14
CA LEU A 115 -0.94 -12.41 -0.34
C LEU A 115 -2.41 -12.86 -0.32
N LYS A 116 -2.72 -14.01 -0.94
CA LYS A 116 -4.07 -14.61 -0.88
C LYS A 116 -4.47 -14.95 0.55
N THR A 117 -3.55 -15.49 1.35
CA THR A 117 -3.81 -15.77 2.77
C THR A 117 -4.15 -14.50 3.54
N PHE A 118 -3.44 -13.39 3.29
CA PHE A 118 -3.77 -12.08 3.88
C PHE A 118 -5.16 -11.58 3.47
N ILE A 119 -5.50 -11.66 2.19
CA ILE A 119 -6.82 -11.25 1.67
C ILE A 119 -7.94 -12.10 2.27
N GLU A 120 -7.77 -13.43 2.36
CA GLU A 120 -8.72 -14.34 3.02
C GLU A 120 -8.92 -14.03 4.51
N CYS A 121 -7.91 -13.44 5.16
CA CYS A 121 -7.97 -13.01 6.55
C CYS A 121 -8.51 -11.57 6.71
N GLY A 122 -9.05 -10.97 5.65
CA GLY A 122 -9.71 -9.66 5.69
C GLY A 122 -8.77 -8.48 5.47
N TRP A 123 -7.57 -8.68 4.94
CA TRP A 123 -6.74 -7.55 4.49
C TRP A 123 -7.40 -6.83 3.31
N ASP A 124 -7.45 -5.50 3.39
CA ASP A 124 -7.97 -4.65 2.32
C ASP A 124 -6.91 -4.41 1.23
N VAL A 125 -7.18 -4.94 0.03
CA VAL A 125 -6.31 -4.79 -1.14
C VAL A 125 -6.13 -3.34 -1.60
N ASN A 126 -7.07 -2.47 -1.23
CA ASN A 126 -7.10 -1.06 -1.58
C ASN A 126 -6.66 -0.16 -0.42
N GLU A 127 -6.11 -0.75 0.65
CA GLU A 127 -5.67 0.01 1.81
C GLU A 127 -4.66 1.09 1.40
N THR A 128 -4.92 2.32 1.83
CA THR A 128 -4.06 3.48 1.61
C THR A 128 -3.20 3.74 2.84
N GLY A 129 -2.06 4.40 2.65
CA GLY A 129 -1.19 4.74 3.76
C GLY A 129 -0.22 5.87 3.39
N PRO A 130 0.66 6.27 4.34
CA PRO A 130 1.70 7.26 4.09
C PRO A 130 2.61 6.86 2.93
N ASP A 131 3.32 7.82 2.31
CA ASP A 131 4.07 7.60 1.06
C ASP A 131 5.02 6.39 1.09
N MET A 132 5.65 6.13 2.25
CA MET A 132 6.61 5.05 2.45
C MET A 132 5.97 3.68 2.71
N SER A 133 4.65 3.61 2.87
CA SER A 133 3.94 2.38 3.24
C SER A 133 3.61 1.46 2.06
N MET A 134 4.05 1.80 0.85
CA MET A 134 3.79 1.04 -0.39
C MET A 134 2.30 0.78 -0.65
N ARG A 135 1.43 1.70 -0.24
CA ARG A 135 -0.02 1.54 -0.29
C ARG A 135 -0.68 2.61 -1.16
N PRO A 136 -1.59 2.23 -2.08
CA PRO A 136 -2.03 0.87 -2.40
C PRO A 136 -0.97 0.03 -3.14
N LEU A 137 -0.98 -1.31 -2.96
CA LEU A 137 0.03 -2.21 -3.58
C LEU A 137 -0.04 -2.23 -5.11
N LEU A 138 -1.24 -2.09 -5.69
CA LEU A 138 -1.46 -2.21 -7.13
C LEU A 138 -0.58 -1.26 -7.95
N ARG A 139 -0.36 -0.03 -7.47
CA ARG A 139 0.51 0.95 -8.14
C ARG A 139 1.96 0.48 -8.26
N HIS A 140 2.42 -0.30 -7.29
CA HIS A 140 3.79 -0.84 -7.25
C HIS A 140 3.91 -2.11 -8.08
N ALA A 141 2.79 -2.80 -8.31
CA ALA A 141 2.71 -3.98 -9.16
C ALA A 141 2.45 -3.64 -10.63
N VAL A 142 2.26 -2.38 -11.00
CA VAL A 142 1.77 -1.98 -12.34
C VAL A 142 2.61 -2.56 -13.49
N ASN A 143 3.92 -2.69 -13.30
CA ASN A 143 4.85 -3.29 -14.27
C ASN A 143 5.21 -4.76 -14.00
N ASP A 144 4.66 -5.37 -12.93
CA ASP A 144 4.77 -6.80 -12.64
C ASP A 144 3.46 -7.49 -13.09
N ALA A 145 3.51 -8.22 -14.21
CA ALA A 145 2.33 -8.89 -14.76
C ALA A 145 1.68 -9.88 -13.78
N LEU A 146 2.48 -10.62 -13.01
CA LEU A 146 1.97 -11.62 -12.06
C LEU A 146 1.24 -10.93 -10.90
N LEU A 147 1.90 -9.96 -10.26
CA LEU A 147 1.32 -9.26 -9.11
C LEU A 147 0.15 -8.36 -9.51
N ARG A 148 0.22 -7.69 -10.67
CA ARG A 148 -0.88 -6.88 -11.19
C ARG A 148 -2.12 -7.73 -11.43
N SER A 149 -1.98 -8.80 -12.21
CA SER A 149 -3.10 -9.69 -12.53
C SER A 149 -3.70 -10.29 -11.25
N PHE A 150 -2.86 -10.69 -10.30
CA PHE A 150 -3.31 -11.20 -9.01
C PHE A 150 -4.10 -10.14 -8.22
N LEU A 151 -3.55 -8.93 -8.04
CA LEU A 151 -4.20 -7.88 -7.26
C LEU A 151 -5.51 -7.43 -7.91
N LEU A 152 -5.55 -7.27 -9.24
CA LEU A 152 -6.77 -6.93 -9.99
C LEU A 152 -7.83 -8.01 -9.85
N ALA A 153 -7.46 -9.29 -9.99
CA ALA A 153 -8.37 -10.42 -9.81
C ALA A 153 -8.94 -10.53 -8.38
N HIS A 154 -8.25 -9.95 -7.39
CA HIS A 154 -8.67 -9.91 -6.00
C HIS A 154 -9.24 -8.56 -5.55
N GLY A 155 -9.74 -7.74 -6.49
CA GLY A 155 -10.48 -6.51 -6.17
C GLY A 155 -9.61 -5.25 -6.01
N GLY A 156 -8.36 -5.30 -6.47
CA GLY A 156 -7.50 -4.14 -6.58
C GLY A 156 -8.13 -3.09 -7.50
N ASN A 157 -8.35 -1.89 -6.96
CA ASN A 157 -8.99 -0.79 -7.65
C ASN A 157 -7.93 0.15 -8.27
N PRO A 158 -7.90 0.28 -9.61
CA PRO A 158 -6.96 1.19 -10.30
C PRO A 158 -7.11 2.67 -9.90
N ASN A 159 -8.27 3.05 -9.36
CA ASN A 159 -8.60 4.41 -8.95
C ASN A 159 -8.18 4.75 -7.51
N THR A 160 -7.64 3.78 -6.76
CA THR A 160 -7.17 4.04 -5.40
C THR A 160 -6.00 5.02 -5.44
N GLN A 161 -6.16 6.13 -4.71
CA GLN A 161 -5.16 7.19 -4.62
C GLN A 161 -4.14 6.89 -3.51
N ASN A 162 -2.88 7.23 -3.74
CA ASN A 162 -1.86 7.28 -2.70
C ASN A 162 -1.96 8.58 -1.87
N SER A 163 -1.07 8.75 -0.89
CA SER A 163 -1.00 9.97 -0.06
C SER A 163 -0.68 11.26 -0.83
N ARG A 164 -0.24 11.18 -2.09
CA ARG A 164 -0.06 12.33 -2.99
C ARG A 164 -1.27 12.59 -3.89
N GLY A 165 -2.34 11.83 -3.72
CA GLY A 165 -3.54 11.92 -4.56
C GLY A 165 -3.42 11.25 -5.92
N LEU A 166 -2.32 10.55 -6.20
CA LEU A 166 -2.10 9.90 -7.50
C LEU A 166 -2.72 8.51 -7.55
N THR A 167 -3.45 8.22 -8.63
CA THR A 167 -4.05 6.91 -8.90
C THR A 167 -3.04 5.91 -9.50
N THR A 168 -3.40 4.62 -9.51
CA THR A 168 -2.58 3.61 -10.20
C THR A 168 -2.59 3.83 -11.71
N LEU A 169 -3.73 4.23 -12.27
CA LEU A 169 -3.87 4.53 -13.68
C LEU A 169 -2.99 5.71 -14.13
N GLU A 170 -2.93 6.79 -13.34
CA GLU A 170 -2.02 7.92 -13.60
C GLU A 170 -0.55 7.50 -13.56
N THR A 171 -0.17 6.62 -12.64
CA THR A 171 1.19 6.07 -12.57
C THR A 171 1.51 5.26 -13.83
N ALA A 172 0.57 4.43 -14.29
CA ALA A 172 0.72 3.64 -15.50
C ALA A 172 0.86 4.51 -16.77
N ALA A 173 0.10 5.60 -16.84
CA ALA A 173 0.16 6.56 -17.94
C ALA A 173 1.58 7.10 -18.16
N GLN A 174 2.30 7.39 -17.07
CA GLN A 174 3.65 7.92 -17.12
C GLN A 174 4.71 6.83 -17.38
N TRP A 175 4.58 5.66 -16.76
CA TRP A 175 5.71 4.72 -16.60
C TRP A 175 5.48 3.28 -17.12
N SER A 176 4.34 2.97 -17.76
CA SER A 176 3.96 1.59 -18.16
C SER A 176 3.49 1.49 -19.60
N SER A 177 3.50 0.31 -20.24
CA SER A 177 3.03 0.19 -21.64
C SER A 177 1.53 0.53 -21.83
N ALA A 178 1.14 0.85 -23.06
CA ALA A 178 -0.28 1.08 -23.40
C ALA A 178 -1.15 -0.14 -23.10
N ASP A 179 -0.62 -1.36 -23.22
CA ASP A 179 -1.32 -2.59 -22.86
C ASP A 179 -1.66 -2.64 -21.37
N VAL A 180 -0.74 -2.22 -20.49
CA VAL A 180 -0.99 -2.15 -19.04
C VAL A 180 -2.04 -1.09 -18.74
N VAL A 181 -2.00 0.07 -19.39
CA VAL A 181 -3.03 1.10 -19.24
C VAL A 181 -4.39 0.59 -19.69
N LYS A 182 -4.45 -0.09 -20.84
CA LYS A 182 -5.66 -0.72 -21.35
C LYS A 182 -6.23 -1.75 -20.36
N GLU A 183 -5.38 -2.62 -19.81
CA GLU A 183 -5.76 -3.59 -18.79
C GLU A 183 -6.37 -2.89 -17.56
N LEU A 184 -5.72 -1.84 -17.03
CA LEU A 184 -6.25 -1.10 -15.88
C LEU A 184 -7.60 -0.44 -16.19
N LEU A 185 -7.78 0.10 -17.38
CA LEU A 185 -9.06 0.66 -17.83
C LEU A 185 -10.14 -0.43 -17.96
N ASP A 186 -9.78 -1.61 -18.45
CA ASP A 186 -10.70 -2.76 -18.56
C ASP A 186 -11.13 -3.27 -17.17
N TYR A 187 -10.29 -3.08 -16.14
CA TYR A 187 -10.62 -3.32 -14.73
C TYR A 187 -11.30 -2.13 -14.03
N GLY A 188 -11.87 -1.18 -14.79
CA GLY A 188 -12.65 -0.07 -14.23
C GLY A 188 -11.83 1.14 -13.79
N GLY A 189 -10.58 1.24 -14.25
CA GLY A 189 -9.80 2.48 -14.15
C GLY A 189 -10.55 3.63 -14.81
N ASP A 190 -10.59 4.76 -14.13
CA ASP A 190 -11.30 5.95 -14.56
C ASP A 190 -10.39 6.81 -15.46
N PRO A 191 -10.59 6.81 -16.79
CA PRO A 191 -9.81 7.65 -17.71
C PRO A 191 -10.11 9.14 -17.52
N THR A 192 -11.21 9.47 -16.85
CA THR A 192 -11.60 10.83 -16.49
C THR A 192 -10.97 11.28 -15.18
N ALA A 193 -10.25 10.38 -14.48
CA ALA A 193 -9.40 10.77 -13.36
C ALA A 193 -8.47 11.89 -13.83
N ASP A 194 -8.66 13.04 -13.19
CA ASP A 194 -7.98 14.28 -13.56
C ASP A 194 -6.46 14.03 -13.66
N ASP A 195 -5.86 14.54 -14.73
CA ASP A 195 -4.43 14.48 -15.05
C ASP A 195 -3.93 13.23 -15.81
N CYS A 196 -4.72 12.17 -16.00
CA CYS A 196 -4.32 11.01 -16.84
C CYS A 196 -3.87 11.43 -18.25
N LEU A 197 -4.73 12.18 -18.96
CA LEU A 197 -4.45 12.67 -20.30
C LEU A 197 -3.32 13.72 -20.31
N ILE A 198 -3.26 14.56 -19.26
CA ILE A 198 -2.24 15.61 -19.13
C ILE A 198 -0.85 15.00 -18.96
N HIS A 199 -0.70 14.01 -18.09
CA HIS A 199 0.56 13.30 -17.90
C HIS A 199 0.96 12.50 -19.14
N ALA A 200 0.02 11.86 -19.84
CA ALA A 200 0.31 11.19 -21.11
C ALA A 200 0.85 12.19 -22.15
N ALA A 201 0.25 13.39 -22.24
CA ALA A 201 0.70 14.45 -23.13
C ALA A 201 2.08 15.00 -22.74
N GLU A 202 2.34 15.22 -21.45
CA GLU A 202 3.64 15.68 -20.92
C GLU A 202 4.78 14.70 -21.22
N VAL A 203 4.52 13.40 -21.08
CA VAL A 203 5.53 12.37 -21.40
C VAL A 203 5.60 12.12 -22.93
N GLY A 204 4.62 12.61 -23.69
CA GLY A 204 4.57 12.48 -25.14
C GLY A 204 4.03 11.14 -25.64
N ARG A 205 3.18 10.48 -24.85
CA ARG A 205 2.69 9.12 -25.08
C ARG A 205 1.36 9.14 -25.81
N LEU A 206 1.43 9.33 -27.13
CA LEU A 206 0.27 9.51 -27.99
C LEU A 206 -0.67 8.29 -28.02
N ASP A 207 -0.10 7.09 -27.98
CA ASP A 207 -0.84 5.83 -27.89
C ASP A 207 -1.76 5.78 -26.65
N ILE A 208 -1.25 6.20 -25.50
CA ILE A 208 -2.02 6.26 -24.24
C ILE A 208 -3.00 7.43 -24.24
N ALA A 209 -2.61 8.60 -24.77
CA ALA A 209 -3.53 9.74 -24.88
C ALA A 209 -4.75 9.39 -25.73
N LYS A 210 -4.54 8.68 -26.85
CA LYS A 210 -5.60 8.11 -27.69
C LYS A 210 -6.51 7.19 -26.88
N LEU A 211 -5.95 6.22 -26.16
CA LEU A 211 -6.71 5.30 -25.31
C LEU A 211 -7.57 6.04 -24.27
N PHE A 212 -7.05 7.08 -23.62
CA PHE A 212 -7.83 7.82 -22.63
C PHE A 212 -9.00 8.56 -23.27
N VAL A 213 -8.81 9.23 -24.41
CA VAL A 213 -9.89 9.94 -25.12
C VAL A 213 -10.93 8.94 -25.65
N GLU A 214 -10.50 7.81 -26.20
CA GLU A 214 -11.40 6.71 -26.62
C GLU A 214 -12.26 6.20 -25.46
N ARG A 215 -11.74 6.22 -24.23
CA ARG A 215 -12.46 5.81 -23.01
C ARG A 215 -13.19 6.97 -22.33
N GLY A 216 -13.27 8.14 -22.95
CA GLY A 216 -14.10 9.25 -22.50
C GLY A 216 -13.37 10.36 -21.73
N ALA A 217 -12.04 10.39 -21.73
CA ALA A 217 -11.30 11.51 -21.14
C ALA A 217 -11.61 12.83 -21.86
N ASN A 218 -11.86 13.89 -21.08
CA ASN A 218 -12.07 15.23 -21.63
C ASN A 218 -10.75 15.83 -22.10
N VAL A 219 -10.61 16.07 -23.41
CA VAL A 219 -9.43 16.69 -24.04
C VAL A 219 -9.07 18.07 -23.48
N ASN A 220 -10.06 18.78 -22.94
CA ASN A 220 -9.93 20.10 -22.34
C ASN A 220 -9.95 20.08 -20.80
N ALA A 221 -9.74 18.90 -20.19
CA ALA A 221 -9.60 18.80 -18.74
C ALA A 221 -8.43 19.65 -18.23
N LEU A 222 -8.63 20.28 -17.08
CA LEU A 222 -7.64 21.14 -16.44
C LEU A 222 -7.02 20.44 -15.23
N GLU A 223 -5.71 20.56 -15.09
CA GLU A 223 -4.93 19.92 -14.04
C GLU A 223 -5.52 20.12 -12.64
N LYS A 224 -5.56 19.08 -11.79
CA LYS A 224 -5.98 19.22 -10.39
C LYS A 224 -4.97 20.09 -9.61
N VAL A 225 -5.48 20.99 -8.78
CA VAL A 225 -4.63 21.76 -7.86
C VAL A 225 -4.26 20.84 -6.70
N LEU A 226 -3.10 20.20 -6.77
CA LEU A 226 -2.46 19.69 -5.55
C LEU A 226 -1.88 20.89 -4.78
N PRO A 227 -1.99 20.92 -3.43
CA PRO A 227 -1.32 21.94 -2.62
C PRO A 227 0.19 21.80 -2.80
N HIS A 228 0.77 22.59 -3.71
CA HIS A 228 2.21 22.68 -3.90
C HIS A 228 2.77 23.65 -2.83
N PRO A 229 3.83 23.28 -2.08
CA PRO A 229 4.36 24.11 -0.99
C PRO A 229 4.88 25.48 -1.46
N TRP A 230 5.00 25.71 -2.76
CA TRP A 230 5.55 26.94 -3.37
C TRP A 230 4.47 27.80 -4.09
N GLY A 231 3.19 27.61 -3.77
CA GLY A 231 2.08 28.45 -4.26
C GLY A 231 1.27 27.86 -5.41
N GLN A 232 0.18 28.56 -5.79
CA GLN A 232 -0.73 28.12 -6.86
C GLN A 232 -0.01 28.12 -8.22
N ARG A 233 0.32 26.93 -8.73
CA ARG A 233 0.68 26.75 -10.14
C ARG A 233 -0.57 26.96 -11.01
N ARG A 234 -0.37 27.53 -12.20
CA ARG A 234 -1.44 27.66 -13.20
C ARG A 234 -1.80 26.25 -13.69
N ARG A 235 -3.07 25.86 -13.53
CA ARG A 235 -3.59 24.57 -14.05
C ARG A 235 -3.34 24.50 -15.56
N ARG A 236 -2.83 23.39 -16.07
CA ARG A 236 -2.57 23.17 -17.49
C ARG A 236 -3.61 22.23 -18.11
N THR A 237 -3.77 22.28 -19.43
CA THR A 237 -4.45 21.26 -20.23
C THR A 237 -3.44 20.26 -20.78
N ALA A 238 -3.93 19.17 -21.39
CA ALA A 238 -3.07 18.24 -22.12
C ALA A 238 -2.36 18.93 -23.31
N LEU A 239 -3.04 19.87 -23.97
CA LEU A 239 -2.45 20.66 -25.06
C LEU A 239 -1.34 21.58 -24.55
N ASP A 240 -1.53 22.26 -23.42
CA ASP A 240 -0.48 23.08 -22.80
C ASP A 240 0.77 22.24 -22.46
N ALA A 241 0.58 21.01 -21.97
CA ALA A 241 1.66 20.07 -21.68
C ALA A 241 2.41 19.65 -22.95
N ALA A 242 1.68 19.26 -24.01
CA ALA A 242 2.27 18.87 -25.29
C ALA A 242 3.08 20.00 -25.96
N ILE A 243 2.59 21.24 -25.85
CA ILE A 243 3.30 22.44 -26.34
C ILE A 243 4.59 22.67 -25.54
N GLN A 244 4.53 22.59 -24.20
CA GLN A 244 5.70 22.77 -23.33
C GLN A 244 6.82 21.77 -23.63
N THR A 245 6.45 20.55 -24.00
CA THR A 245 7.39 19.46 -24.30
C THR A 245 7.78 19.41 -25.78
N ASN A 246 7.29 20.36 -26.58
CA ASN A 246 7.51 20.45 -28.03
C ASN A 246 7.15 19.15 -28.79
N ASN A 247 6.05 18.50 -28.39
CA ASN A 247 5.56 17.28 -29.05
C ASN A 247 4.53 17.65 -30.13
N LEU A 248 5.03 17.90 -31.35
CA LEU A 248 4.20 18.31 -32.49
C LEU A 248 3.09 17.30 -32.81
N GLU A 249 3.41 16.00 -32.81
CA GLU A 249 2.44 14.94 -33.15
C GLU A 249 1.28 14.90 -32.14
N MET A 250 1.57 15.08 -30.85
CA MET A 250 0.55 15.18 -29.81
C MET A 250 -0.28 16.46 -29.95
N VAL A 251 0.35 17.60 -30.26
CA VAL A 251 -0.35 18.88 -30.48
C VAL A 251 -1.33 18.76 -31.64
N GLU A 252 -0.87 18.33 -32.81
CA GLU A 252 -1.72 18.16 -34.01
C GLU A 252 -2.89 17.21 -33.73
N TRP A 253 -2.62 16.10 -33.04
CA TRP A 253 -3.65 15.15 -32.69
C TRP A 253 -4.67 15.74 -31.71
N LEU A 254 -4.23 16.43 -30.64
CA LEU A 254 -5.12 17.05 -29.66
C LEU A 254 -5.99 18.15 -30.31
N GLU A 255 -5.41 19.01 -31.16
CA GLU A 255 -6.15 20.05 -31.89
C GLU A 255 -7.21 19.44 -32.82
N ALA A 256 -6.86 18.37 -33.53
CA ALA A 256 -7.80 17.64 -34.38
C ALA A 256 -8.99 17.04 -33.60
N HIS A 257 -8.84 16.85 -32.28
CA HIS A 257 -9.88 16.35 -31.37
C HIS A 257 -10.53 17.48 -30.54
N GLY A 258 -10.34 18.75 -30.94
CA GLY A 258 -11.01 19.90 -30.32
C GLY A 258 -10.37 20.37 -29.02
N ALA A 259 -9.11 20.01 -28.77
CA ALA A 259 -8.36 20.58 -27.66
C ALA A 259 -8.07 22.07 -27.94
N THR A 260 -8.32 22.90 -26.94
CA THR A 260 -8.03 24.34 -26.97
C THR A 260 -7.00 24.65 -25.90
N ALA A 261 -6.03 25.49 -26.25
CA ALA A 261 -5.08 25.99 -25.26
C ALA A 261 -5.87 26.77 -24.20
N ARG A 262 -5.38 26.78 -22.96
CA ARG A 262 -6.09 27.43 -21.84
C ARG A 262 -6.37 28.94 -22.06
N ASN A 263 -5.73 29.58 -23.04
CA ASN A 263 -5.83 31.01 -23.33
C ASN A 263 -6.78 31.38 -24.50
N VAL A 264 -7.65 30.46 -24.95
CA VAL A 264 -8.67 30.73 -25.98
C VAL A 264 -10.04 30.97 -25.35
#